data_AF-A0A940J9W4-F1
#
_entry.id   AF-A0A940J9W4-F1
#
_cell.length_a   1.000
_cell.length_b   1.000
_cell.length_c   1.000
_cell.angle_alpha   90.00
_cell.angle_beta   90.00
_cell.angle_gamma   90.00
#
_symmetry.space_group_name_H-M   'P 1'
#
loop_
_entity.id
_entity.type
_entity.pdbx_description
1 polymer ?
#
loop_
_entity_poly.entity_id
_entity_poly.type
_entity_poly.pdbx_seq_one_letter_code
_entity_poly.pdbx_strand_id
1 'polypeptide(L)'
;LVEMLSWLSKNTKKGFFINDLQRHPVAFHSIKWLTRMFSKSYLVRNDAPISVMRGFTRKEWEILLGKAGIKNYSVKWKWAFRFLIIVRNGKQ
;
A
#
# COMPACT_ATOMS: atom_id res chain seq x y z
N LEU A 1 2.51 -4.66 12.05
CA LEU A 1 3.08 -4.09 10.81
C LEU A 1 4.48 -3.49 11.01
N VAL A 2 4.71 -2.61 11.99
CA VAL A 2 6.05 -2.04 12.27
C VAL A 2 7.11 -3.13 12.49
N GLU A 3 6.80 -4.15 13.28
CA GLU A 3 7.69 -5.30 13.50
C GLU A 3 8.02 -6.05 12.21
N MET A 4 7.02 -6.28 11.36
CA MET A 4 7.20 -6.89 10.04
C MET A 4 8.11 -6.05 9.14
N LEU A 5 7.93 -4.72 9.12
CA LEU A 5 8.78 -3.81 8.34
C LEU A 5 10.23 -3.82 8.86
N SER A 6 10.41 -3.81 10.19
CA SER A 6 11.73 -3.92 10.82
C SER A 6 12.40 -5.26 10.49
N TRP A 7 11.64 -6.36 10.55
CA TRP A 7 12.11 -7.68 10.17
C TRP A 7 12.53 -7.73 8.69
N LEU A 8 11.70 -7.21 7.77
CA LEU A 8 12.05 -7.15 6.34
C LEU A 8 13.32 -6.33 6.11
N SER A 9 13.45 -5.19 6.80
CA SER A 9 14.65 -4.35 6.71
C SER A 9 15.91 -5.07 7.22
N LYS A 10 15.82 -5.89 8.26
CA LYS A 10 16.96 -6.64 8.81
C LYS A 10 17.35 -7.84 7.96
N ASN A 11 16.37 -8.48 7.32
CA ASN A 11 16.56 -9.79 6.66
C ASN A 11 16.70 -9.71 5.13
N THR A 12 16.62 -8.53 4.53
CA THR A 12 16.82 -8.37 3.08
C THR A 12 18.21 -7.83 2.76
N LYS A 13 18.87 -8.37 1.73
CA LYS A 13 20.21 -7.91 1.32
C LYS A 13 20.16 -6.59 0.56
N LYS A 14 19.27 -6.48 -0.45
CA LYS A 14 19.12 -5.27 -1.29
C LYS A 14 18.05 -4.30 -0.76
N GLY A 15 17.06 -4.82 -0.02
CA GLY A 15 15.86 -4.12 0.40
C GLY A 15 14.59 -4.84 -0.05
N PHE A 16 13.46 -4.15 -0.05
CA PHE A 16 12.15 -4.72 -0.39
C PHE A 16 11.24 -3.67 -1.02
N PHE A 17 10.14 -4.13 -1.62
CA PHE A 17 9.09 -3.25 -2.11
C PHE A 17 7.72 -3.67 -1.59
N ILE A 18 6.82 -2.70 -1.47
CA ILE A 18 5.41 -2.93 -1.10
C ILE A 18 4.57 -2.26 -2.18
N ASN A 19 3.60 -3.00 -2.71
CA ASN A 19 2.56 -2.48 -3.58
C ASN A 19 1.24 -2.57 -2.82
N ASP A 20 0.66 -1.42 -2.49
CA ASP A 20 -0.57 -1.35 -1.69
C ASP A 20 -1.58 -0.39 -2.32
N LEU A 21 -2.87 -0.59 -2.02
CA LEU A 21 -3.91 0.35 -2.41
C LEU A 21 -3.81 1.61 -1.56
N GLN A 22 -3.89 2.76 -2.22
CA GLN A 22 -4.05 4.03 -1.55
C GLN A 22 -5.49 4.15 -1.05
N ARG A 23 -5.63 4.41 0.24
CA ARG A 23 -6.92 4.87 0.77
C ARG A 23 -7.20 6.29 0.30
N HIS A 24 -8.12 6.40 -0.65
CA HIS A 24 -8.55 7.66 -1.23
C HIS A 24 -10.07 7.64 -1.48
N PRO A 25 -10.82 8.69 -1.11
CA PRO A 25 -12.28 8.73 -1.32
C PRO A 25 -12.68 8.53 -2.78
N VAL A 26 -11.97 9.16 -3.73
CA VAL A 26 -12.23 8.98 -5.16
C VAL A 26 -12.00 7.53 -5.58
N ALA A 27 -10.94 6.87 -5.11
CA ALA A 27 -10.68 5.46 -5.42
C ALA A 27 -11.82 4.57 -4.95
N PHE A 28 -12.34 4.82 -3.74
CA PHE A 28 -13.45 4.08 -3.17
C PHE A 28 -14.71 4.21 -4.03
N HIS A 29 -15.10 5.44 -4.38
CA HIS A 29 -16.29 5.67 -5.18
C HIS A 29 -16.15 5.16 -6.61
N SER A 30 -14.99 5.35 -7.25
CA SER A 30 -14.71 4.81 -8.59
C SER A 30 -14.76 3.29 -8.61
N ILE A 31 -14.11 2.62 -7.65
CA ILE A 31 -14.13 1.15 -7.56
C ILE A 31 -15.54 0.64 -7.25
N LYS A 32 -16.27 1.28 -6.33
CA LYS A 32 -17.66 0.91 -6.02
C LYS A 32 -18.58 1.05 -7.24
N TRP A 33 -18.41 2.09 -8.04
CA TRP A 33 -19.20 2.28 -9.26
C TRP A 33 -18.82 1.26 -10.34
N LEU A 34 -17.51 1.09 -10.60
CA LEU A 34 -17.01 0.13 -11.58
C LEU A 34 -17.41 -1.31 -11.24
N THR A 35 -17.28 -1.75 -9.98
CA THR A 35 -17.66 -3.12 -9.61
C THR A 35 -19.17 -3.34 -9.69
N ARG A 36 -19.98 -2.31 -9.42
CA ARG A 36 -21.44 -2.38 -9.63
C ARG A 36 -21.81 -2.51 -11.11
N MET A 37 -21.14 -1.79 -12.00
CA MET A 37 -21.42 -1.79 -13.43
C MET A 37 -20.85 -3.02 -14.16
N PHE A 38 -19.66 -3.48 -13.81
CA PHE A 38 -18.91 -4.46 -14.59
C PHE A 38 -18.74 -5.83 -13.92
N SER A 39 -18.92 -5.95 -12.60
CA SER A 39 -18.80 -7.24 -11.91
C SER A 39 -20.17 -7.82 -11.60
N LYS A 40 -20.39 -9.09 -11.96
CA LYS A 40 -21.58 -9.86 -11.54
C LYS A 40 -21.41 -10.53 -10.16
N SER A 41 -20.18 -10.56 -9.62
CA SER A 41 -19.87 -11.21 -8.35
C SER A 41 -20.20 -10.29 -7.17
N TYR A 42 -21.06 -10.78 -6.26
CA TYR A 42 -21.37 -10.12 -4.99
C TYR A 42 -20.12 -9.89 -4.14
N LEU A 43 -19.20 -10.86 -4.10
CA LEU A 43 -17.96 -10.76 -3.32
C LEU A 43 -17.12 -9.58 -3.80
N VAL A 44 -16.91 -9.45 -5.11
CA VAL A 44 -16.10 -8.35 -5.68
C VAL A 44 -16.74 -6.97 -5.44
N ARG A 45 -18.07 -6.88 -5.48
CA ARG A 45 -18.79 -5.62 -5.24
C ARG A 45 -18.62 -5.10 -3.81
N ASN A 46 -18.52 -6.00 -2.82
CA ASN A 46 -18.40 -5.64 -1.42
C ASN A 46 -16.94 -5.55 -0.97
N ASP A 47 -16.10 -6.51 -1.36
CA ASP A 47 -14.72 -6.61 -0.85
C ASP A 47 -13.78 -5.60 -1.52
N ALA A 48 -14.03 -5.21 -2.77
CA ALA A 48 -13.15 -4.26 -3.45
C ALA A 48 -13.18 -2.85 -2.81
N PRO A 49 -14.35 -2.26 -2.49
CA PRO A 49 -14.40 -1.01 -1.72
C PRO A 49 -13.81 -1.15 -0.31
N ILE A 50 -14.06 -2.29 0.37
CA ILE A 50 -13.47 -2.57 1.69
C ILE A 50 -11.95 -2.60 1.62
N SER A 51 -11.38 -3.18 0.56
CA SER A 51 -9.93 -3.22 0.34
C SER A 51 -9.33 -1.81 0.20
N VAL A 52 -10.03 -0.88 -0.46
CA VAL A 52 -9.61 0.54 -0.54
C VAL A 52 -9.66 1.20 0.84
N MET A 53 -10.70 0.92 1.64
CA MET A 53 -10.82 1.48 3.00
C MET A 53 -9.77 0.95 3.97
N ARG A 54 -9.29 -0.28 3.75
CA ARG A 54 -8.21 -0.89 4.53
C ARG A 54 -6.81 -0.46 4.09
N GLY A 55 -6.68 0.14 2.90
CA GLY A 55 -5.42 0.69 2.43
C GLY A 55 -4.89 1.80 3.34
N PHE A 56 -3.62 2.12 3.19
CA PHE A 56 -2.99 3.20 3.94
C PHE A 56 -2.89 4.49 3.11
N THR A 57 -2.88 5.63 3.80
CA THR A 57 -2.48 6.91 3.21
C THR A 57 -0.95 7.02 3.16
N ARG A 58 -0.44 7.97 2.35
CA ARG A 58 0.99 8.27 2.30
C ARG A 58 1.55 8.60 3.69
N LYS A 59 0.85 9.44 4.45
CA LYS A 59 1.27 9.87 5.79
C LYS A 59 1.36 8.70 6.77
N GLU A 60 0.42 7.77 6.71
CA GLU A 60 0.47 6.55 7.54
C GLU A 60 1.67 5.68 7.17
N TRP A 61 1.96 5.51 5.88
CA TRP A 61 3.16 4.81 5.42
C TRP A 61 4.44 5.46 5.94
N GLU A 62 4.57 6.79 5.84
CA GLU A 62 5.72 7.54 6.34
C GLU A 62 5.89 7.37 7.87
N ILE A 63 4.79 7.39 8.63
CA ILE A 63 4.80 7.12 10.08
C ILE A 63 5.23 5.69 10.38
N LEU A 64 4.69 4.70 9.67
CA LEU A 64 5.00 3.28 9.88
C LEU A 64 6.46 2.96 9.56
N LEU A 65 6.99 3.49 8.45
CA LEU A 65 8.38 3.35 8.05
C LEU A 65 9.32 4.04 9.06
N GLY A 66 8.95 5.25 9.51
CA GLY A 66 9.68 5.97 10.56
C GLY A 66 9.74 5.19 11.88
N LYS A 67 8.61 4.63 12.33
CA LYS A 67 8.55 3.76 13.52
C LYS A 67 9.39 2.49 13.38
N ALA A 68 9.54 1.98 12.15
CA ALA A 68 10.38 0.82 11.85
C ALA A 68 11.89 1.17 11.72
N GLY A 69 12.27 2.46 11.88
CA GLY A 69 13.64 2.92 11.73
C GLY A 69 14.13 3.00 10.27
N ILE A 70 13.23 2.90 9.30
CA ILE A 70 13.56 2.87 7.88
C ILE A 70 13.63 4.30 7.35
N LYS A 71 14.83 4.74 6.96
CA LYS A 71 15.08 6.09 6.43
C LYS A 71 15.28 6.14 4.90
N ASN A 72 15.83 5.08 4.31
CA ASN A 72 16.10 5.03 2.87
C ASN A 72 14.96 4.36 2.11
N TYR A 73 13.91 5.15 1.83
CA TYR A 73 12.75 4.69 1.11
C TYR A 73 12.24 5.71 0.09
N SER A 74 11.45 5.23 -0.86
CA SER A 74 10.65 6.08 -1.75
C SER A 74 9.21 5.60 -1.75
N VAL A 75 8.26 6.54 -1.68
CA VAL A 75 6.83 6.28 -1.86
C VAL A 75 6.40 6.96 -3.15
N LYS A 76 5.97 6.17 -4.14
CA LYS A 76 5.51 6.66 -5.43
C LYS A 76 4.07 6.25 -5.65
N TRP A 77 3.25 7.20 -6.10
CA TRP A 77 1.93 6.86 -6.60
C TRP A 77 2.06 6.19 -7.98
N LYS A 78 1.26 5.16 -8.21
CA LYS A 78 1.16 4.41 -9.46
C LYS A 78 -0.29 4.29 -9.86
N TRP A 79 -0.51 4.16 -11.17
CA TRP A 79 -1.83 4.12 -11.75
C TRP A 79 -2.72 3.06 -11.09
N ALA A 80 -4.01 3.43 -11.04
CA ALA A 80 -5.11 2.85 -10.29
C ALA A 80 -4.95 2.91 -8.76
N PHE A 81 -4.55 4.08 -8.24
CA PHE A 81 -4.51 4.38 -6.80
C PHE A 81 -3.66 3.41 -5.99
N ARG A 82 -2.44 3.15 -6.45
CA ARG A 82 -1.50 2.28 -5.73
C ARG A 82 -0.29 3.05 -5.26
N PHE A 83 0.21 2.72 -4.09
CA PHE A 83 1.54 3.11 -3.66
C PHE A 83 2.53 2.01 -3.98
N LEU A 84 3.59 2.39 -4.69
CA LEU A 84 4.82 1.62 -4.76
C LEU A 84 5.81 2.21 -3.76
N ILE A 85 6.08 1.43 -2.73
CA ILE A 85 7.08 1.75 -1.71
C ILE A 85 8.30 0.91 -2.03
N ILE A 86 9.47 1.54 -2.14
CA ILE A 86 10.74 0.85 -2.32
C ILE A 86 11.65 1.26 -1.18
N VAL A 87 12.11 0.27 -0.41
CA VAL A 87 13.11 0.42 0.64
C VAL A 87 14.42 -0.16 0.14
N ARG A 88 15.53 0.55 0.34
CA ARG A 88 16.86 0.08 -0.05
C ARG A 88 17.74 -0.05 1.18
N ASN A 89 18.40 -1.20 1.31
CA ASN A 89 19.42 -1.38 2.32
C ASN A 89 20.76 -0.90 1.76
N GLY A 90 21.31 0.14 2.38
CA GLY A 90 22.64 0.66 2.09
C GLY A 90 23.71 -0.25 2.67
N LYS A 91 23.84 -1.46 2.12
CA LYS A 91 25.02 -2.32 2.29
C LYS A 91 25.41 -2.80 0.89
N GLN A 92 26.21 -1.98 0.21
CA GLN A 92 27.15 -2.48 -0.80
C GLN A 92 28.51 -2.54 -0.11
#